data_AF-A0A2E6PRX5-F1
#
_entry.id   AF-A0A2E6PRX5-F1
#
_cell.length_a   1.000
_cell.length_b   1.000
_cell.length_c   1.000
_cell.angle_alpha   90.00
_cell.angle_beta   90.00
_cell.angle_gamma   90.00
#
_symmetry.space_group_name_H-M   'P 1'
#
loop_
_entity.id
_entity.type
_entity.pdbx_description
1 polymer ?
#
loop_
_entity_poly.entity_id
_entity_poly.type
_entity_poly.pdbx_seq_one_letter_code
_entity_poly.pdbx_strand_id
1 'polypeptide(L)'
;MKKSELKSIIKECVKEILFEEGVLSNLVAEVAFGITKAQNSLVENRAPKQDPSVLQEARQEQEEVRRKRVLETKRKMLDAIGNSKMANVFEGTEPLREGGTPTATPAQGPMAGRDPNDAGVDISGLFSVAGAKWNALK
;
A
#
# COMPACT_ATOMS: atom_id res chain seq x y z
N MET A 1 54.94 9.60 28.53
CA MET A 1 53.52 9.76 28.94
C MET A 1 53.19 8.75 30.01
N LYS A 2 52.61 9.20 31.12
CA LYS A 2 52.22 8.31 32.21
C LYS A 2 50.90 7.63 31.82
N LYS A 3 50.70 6.35 32.19
CA LYS A 3 49.46 5.60 31.87
C LYS A 3 48.17 6.31 32.35
N SER A 4 48.28 7.19 33.34
CA SER A 4 47.20 8.04 33.85
C SER A 4 46.71 9.08 32.84
N GLU A 5 47.62 9.68 32.06
CA GLU A 5 47.28 10.69 31.05
C GLU A 5 46.52 10.03 29.88
N LEU A 6 46.98 8.86 29.45
CA LEU A 6 46.32 8.09 28.38
C LEU A 6 44.90 7.66 28.78
N LYS A 7 44.70 7.22 30.02
CA LYS A 7 43.35 6.88 30.53
C LYS A 7 42.41 8.09 30.59
N SER A 8 42.94 9.28 30.86
CA SER A 8 42.14 10.51 30.89
C SER A 8 41.65 10.86 29.49
N ILE A 9 42.55 10.80 28.50
CA ILE A 9 42.23 11.07 27.09
C ILE A 9 41.19 10.07 26.57
N ILE A 10 41.38 8.77 26.84
CA ILE A 10 40.41 7.74 26.43
C ILE A 10 39.03 7.98 27.05
N LYS A 11 38.97 8.43 28.32
CA LYS A 11 37.71 8.77 28.98
C LYS A 11 37.01 9.97 28.34
N GLU A 12 37.75 11.00 27.95
CA GLU A 12 37.18 12.14 27.24
C GLU A 12 36.67 11.75 25.85
N CYS A 13 37.46 11.04 25.05
CA CYS A 13 37.03 10.60 23.72
C CYS A 13 35.78 9.71 23.78
N VAL A 14 35.71 8.78 24.74
CA VAL A 14 34.51 7.94 24.93
C VAL A 14 33.31 8.79 25.33
N LYS A 15 33.50 9.81 26.17
CA LYS A 15 32.42 10.71 26.59
C LYS A 15 31.92 11.56 25.41
N GLU A 16 32.82 12.06 24.58
CA GLU A 16 32.52 12.84 23.38
C GLU A 16 31.69 12.00 22.38
N ILE A 17 32.15 10.79 22.05
CA ILE A 17 31.43 9.88 21.15
C ILE A 17 30.04 9.51 21.71
N LEU A 18 29.93 9.30 23.02
CA LEU A 18 28.65 8.91 23.63
C LEU A 18 27.63 10.05 23.66
N PHE A 19 28.05 11.30 23.88
CA PHE A 19 27.16 12.44 24.10
C PHE A 19 27.08 13.43 22.93
N GLU A 20 28.17 13.71 22.22
CA GLU A 20 28.19 14.67 21.10
C GLU A 20 27.81 14.01 19.77
N GLU A 21 28.35 12.82 19.46
CA GLU A 21 27.92 12.06 18.28
C GLU A 21 26.52 11.42 18.48
N GLY A 22 25.98 11.47 19.70
CA GLY A 22 24.59 11.08 19.98
C GLY A 22 24.30 9.59 19.79
N VAL A 23 25.33 8.74 19.77
CA VAL A 23 25.20 7.29 19.53
C VAL A 23 24.31 6.64 20.58
N LEU A 24 24.44 7.03 21.86
CA LEU A 24 23.54 6.57 22.94
C LEU A 24 22.11 7.05 22.74
N SER A 25 21.91 8.30 22.34
CA SER A 25 20.59 8.87 22.14
C SER A 25 19.84 8.16 21.02
N ASN A 26 20.53 7.83 19.92
CA ASN A 26 19.96 7.05 18.81
C ASN A 26 19.61 5.63 19.25
N LEU A 27 20.49 4.96 19.98
CA LEU A 27 20.23 3.60 20.49
C LEU A 27 19.06 3.59 21.48
N VAL A 28 18.98 4.56 22.39
CA VAL A 28 17.88 4.68 23.34
C VAL A 28 16.57 5.01 22.62
N ALA A 29 16.60 5.87 21.60
CA ALA A 29 15.41 6.17 20.79
C ALA A 29 14.92 4.93 20.04
N GLU A 30 15.82 4.14 19.47
CA GLU A 30 15.47 2.91 18.76
C GLU A 30 14.94 1.83 19.71
N VAL A 31 15.55 1.67 20.88
CA VAL A 31 15.07 0.76 21.94
C VAL A 31 13.73 1.22 22.50
N ALA A 32 13.55 2.51 22.77
CA ALA A 32 12.28 3.06 23.25
C ALA A 32 11.17 2.90 22.20
N PHE A 33 11.48 3.12 20.92
CA PHE A 33 10.56 2.88 19.82
C PHE A 33 10.23 1.39 19.67
N GLY A 34 11.24 0.52 19.80
CA GLY A 34 11.07 -0.94 19.79
C GLY A 34 10.19 -1.44 20.94
N ILE A 35 10.43 -0.95 22.16
CA ILE A 35 9.63 -1.27 23.35
C ILE A 35 8.20 -0.73 23.21
N THR A 36 8.04 0.52 22.77
CA THR A 36 6.71 1.12 22.55
C THR A 36 5.94 0.38 21.46
N LYS A 37 6.61 -0.03 20.37
CA LYS A 37 6.00 -0.80 19.28
C LYS A 37 5.64 -2.22 19.73
N ALA A 38 6.45 -2.84 20.59
CA ALA A 38 6.16 -4.15 21.18
C ALA A 38 5.03 -4.09 22.23
N GLN A 39 4.96 -3.01 23.02
CA GLN A 39 3.92 -2.79 24.03
C GLN A 39 2.59 -2.34 23.40
N ASN A 40 2.61 -1.68 22.25
CA ASN A 40 1.41 -1.32 21.49
C ASN A 40 0.82 -2.49 20.68
N SER A 41 1.25 -3.72 20.94
CA SER A 41 0.56 -4.92 20.49
C SER A 41 -0.82 -4.98 21.13
N LEU A 42 -1.83 -4.50 20.40
CA LEU A 42 -3.26 -4.75 20.65
C LEU A 42 -3.80 -4.24 22.00
N VAL A 43 -3.61 -2.96 22.30
CA VAL A 43 -4.61 -2.26 23.13
C VAL A 43 -5.49 -1.48 22.17
N GLU A 44 -6.75 -1.90 22.08
CA GLU A 44 -7.82 -1.13 21.45
C GLU A 44 -7.93 0.20 22.21
N ASN A 45 -7.21 1.22 21.74
CA ASN A 45 -7.45 2.60 22.14
C ASN A 45 -8.88 2.92 21.69
N ARG A 46 -9.83 2.74 22.62
CA ARG A 46 -11.21 3.16 22.47
C ARG A 46 -11.18 4.67 22.23
N ALA A 47 -11.22 5.05 20.96
CA ALA A 47 -11.30 6.44 20.58
C ALA A 47 -12.49 7.07 21.31
N PRO A 48 -12.36 8.32 21.80
CA PRO A 48 -13.51 9.04 22.31
C PRO A 48 -14.59 9.01 21.22
N LYS A 49 -15.84 8.67 21.60
CA LYS A 49 -16.98 8.69 20.69
C LYS A 49 -17.18 10.13 20.21
N GLN A 50 -16.50 10.49 19.13
CA GLN A 50 -16.74 11.73 18.40
C GLN A 50 -18.10 11.60 17.71
N ASP A 51 -18.85 12.69 17.67
CA ASP A 51 -20.14 12.74 17.00
C ASP A 51 -20.01 12.20 15.56
N PRO A 52 -20.89 11.27 15.14
CA PRO A 52 -20.78 10.62 13.82
C PRO A 52 -20.88 11.62 12.66
N SER A 53 -21.50 12.79 12.87
CA SER A 53 -21.58 13.87 11.87
C SER A 53 -20.22 14.50 11.59
N VAL A 54 -19.46 14.87 12.62
CA VAL A 54 -18.13 15.48 12.49
C VAL A 54 -17.12 14.49 11.88
N LEU A 55 -17.24 13.21 12.24
CA LEU A 55 -16.39 12.16 11.68
C LEU A 55 -16.68 11.91 10.19
N GLN A 56 -17.95 12.04 9.77
CA GLN A 56 -18.37 11.85 8.39
C GLN A 56 -17.91 13.01 7.50
N GLU A 57 -18.02 14.26 7.98
CA GLU A 57 -17.51 15.45 7.28
C GLU A 57 -15.99 15.39 7.11
N ALA A 58 -15.24 15.07 8.17
CA ALA A 58 -13.79 14.93 8.10
C ALA A 58 -13.35 13.80 7.14
N ARG A 59 -14.13 12.72 7.05
CA ARG A 59 -13.86 11.61 6.12
C ARG A 59 -14.11 12.02 4.67
N GLN A 60 -15.19 12.76 4.40
CA GLN A 60 -15.49 13.29 3.07
C GLN A 60 -14.43 14.29 2.60
N GLU A 61 -14.00 15.19 3.48
CA GLU A 61 -12.94 16.16 3.16
C GLU A 61 -11.61 15.46 2.83
N GLN A 62 -11.24 14.43 3.60
CA GLN A 62 -10.06 13.62 3.29
C GLN A 62 -10.19 12.86 1.96
N GLU A 63 -11.36 12.33 1.64
CA GLU A 63 -11.61 11.65 0.37
C GLU A 63 -11.52 12.62 -0.82
N GLU A 64 -12.03 13.84 -0.68
CA GLU A 64 -11.89 14.89 -1.69
C GLU A 64 -10.44 15.30 -1.90
N VAL A 65 -9.68 15.51 -0.82
CA VAL A 65 -8.25 15.84 -0.90
C VAL A 65 -7.47 14.70 -1.58
N ARG A 66 -7.77 13.45 -1.21
CA ARG A 66 -7.16 12.28 -1.85
C ARG A 66 -7.50 12.22 -3.33
N ARG A 67 -8.76 12.46 -3.70
CA ARG A 67 -9.22 12.48 -5.10
C ARG A 67 -8.53 13.59 -5.89
N LYS A 68 -8.40 14.79 -5.33
CA LYS A 68 -7.68 15.92 -5.95
C LYS A 68 -6.21 15.57 -6.20
N ARG A 69 -5.52 14.97 -5.22
CA ARG A 69 -4.12 14.51 -5.38
C ARG A 69 -3.98 13.47 -6.49
N VAL A 70 -4.86 12.47 -6.54
CA VAL A 70 -4.83 11.44 -7.59
C VAL A 70 -5.06 12.05 -8.98
N LEU A 71 -5.99 12.99 -9.10
CA LEU A 71 -6.24 13.69 -10.36
C LEU A 71 -5.05 14.55 -10.79
N GLU A 72 -4.40 15.23 -9.85
CA GLU A 72 -3.20 16.00 -10.12
C GLU A 72 -2.04 15.11 -10.57
N THR A 73 -1.83 13.96 -9.90
CA THR A 73 -0.83 12.97 -10.30
C THR A 73 -1.13 12.41 -11.68
N LYS A 74 -2.38 12.03 -11.96
CA LYS A 74 -2.81 11.57 -13.29
C LYS A 74 -2.51 12.62 -14.35
N ARG A 75 -2.82 13.90 -14.08
CA ARG A 75 -2.55 15.00 -15.00
C ARG A 75 -1.05 15.20 -15.24
N LYS A 76 -0.21 15.15 -14.19
CA LYS A 76 1.25 15.23 -14.32
C LYS A 76 1.83 14.06 -15.12
N MET A 77 1.32 12.84 -14.91
CA MET A 77 1.71 11.67 -15.70
C MET A 77 1.33 11.83 -17.17
N LEU A 78 0.10 12.27 -17.47
CA LEU A 78 -0.35 12.51 -18.84
C LEU A 78 0.47 13.61 -19.54
N ASP A 79 0.82 14.67 -18.80
CA ASP A 79 1.66 15.76 -19.30
C ASP A 79 3.08 15.25 -19.63
N ALA A 80 3.68 14.47 -18.73
CA ALA A 80 5.01 13.87 -18.91
C ALA A 80 5.07 12.83 -20.05
N ILE A 81 3.98 12.10 -20.29
CA ILE A 81 3.87 11.11 -21.37
C ILE A 81 3.69 11.78 -22.75
N GLY A 82 3.43 13.09 -22.78
CA GLY A 82 3.24 13.84 -24.02
C GLY A 82 1.77 13.89 -24.41
N ASN A 83 1.04 14.78 -23.74
CA ASN A 83 -0.40 15.05 -23.90
C ASN A 83 -0.87 15.30 -25.34
N SER A 84 0.02 15.58 -26.31
CA SER A 84 -0.34 15.79 -27.72
C SER A 84 0.04 14.63 -28.65
N LYS A 85 1.05 13.82 -28.32
CA LYS A 85 1.52 12.73 -29.19
C LYS A 85 0.97 11.36 -28.80
N MET A 86 0.54 11.19 -27.55
CA MET A 86 0.06 9.91 -27.02
C MET A 86 -1.44 9.93 -26.66
N ALA A 87 -2.14 11.06 -26.82
CA ALA A 87 -3.50 11.23 -26.29
C ALA A 87 -4.55 10.29 -26.92
N ASN A 88 -4.32 9.76 -28.13
CA ASN A 88 -5.29 8.96 -28.86
C ASN A 88 -4.66 7.73 -29.56
N VAL A 89 -3.56 7.17 -29.02
CA VAL A 89 -2.87 6.03 -29.68
C VAL A 89 -3.68 4.74 -29.73
N PHE A 90 -4.78 4.66 -28.98
CA PHE A 90 -5.72 3.54 -28.97
C PHE A 90 -7.13 3.95 -29.46
N GLU A 91 -7.29 5.16 -29.99
CA GLU A 91 -8.56 5.57 -30.61
C GLU A 91 -8.75 4.79 -31.91
N GLY A 92 -9.80 3.99 -32.01
CA GLY A 92 -10.05 3.10 -33.15
C GLY A 92 -9.32 1.76 -33.10
N THR A 93 -8.63 1.41 -32.02
CA THR A 93 -8.10 0.05 -31.85
C THR A 93 -9.18 -0.87 -31.28
N GLU A 94 -9.43 -1.98 -31.95
CA GLU A 94 -10.28 -3.05 -31.42
C GLU A 94 -9.51 -3.89 -30.39
N PRO A 95 -10.15 -4.33 -29.29
CA PRO A 95 -9.51 -5.22 -28.32
C PRO A 95 -9.00 -6.48 -29.02
N LEU A 96 -7.76 -6.87 -28.71
CA LEU A 96 -7.16 -8.07 -29.26
C LEU A 96 -7.96 -9.30 -28.81
N ARG A 97 -8.62 -9.98 -29.75
CA ARG A 97 -9.54 -11.10 -29.46
C ARG A 97 -8.81 -12.36 -28.99
N GLU A 98 -7.54 -12.51 -29.38
CA GLU A 98 -6.68 -13.63 -29.01
C GLU A 98 -5.25 -13.12 -28.76
N GLY A 99 -4.63 -13.53 -27.66
CA GLY A 99 -3.23 -13.19 -27.37
C GLY A 99 -2.31 -13.88 -28.37
N GLY A 100 -1.52 -13.11 -29.13
CA GLY A 100 -0.58 -13.67 -30.11
C GLY A 100 0.51 -14.51 -29.44
N THR A 101 0.66 -15.77 -29.86
CA THR A 101 1.73 -16.68 -29.40
C THR A 101 2.90 -16.69 -30.41
N PRO A 102 4.18 -16.74 -29.97
CA PRO A 102 5.35 -16.57 -30.85
C PRO A 102 5.56 -17.68 -31.89
N THR A 103 4.87 -18.82 -31.76
CA THR A 103 4.98 -19.94 -32.69
C THR A 103 3.74 -20.81 -32.47
N ALA A 104 3.00 -21.12 -33.53
CA ALA A 104 1.63 -21.66 -33.46
C ALA A 104 1.47 -22.90 -32.54
N THR A 105 0.64 -22.80 -31.51
CA THR A 105 -0.04 -23.93 -30.83
C THR A 105 -1.34 -23.39 -30.24
N PRO A 106 -2.50 -24.09 -30.32
CA PRO A 106 -3.78 -23.54 -29.91
C PRO A 106 -3.73 -23.11 -28.45
N ALA A 107 -4.43 -22.01 -28.12
CA ALA A 107 -4.52 -21.46 -26.78
C ALA A 107 -5.06 -22.49 -25.78
N GLN A 108 -4.19 -23.32 -25.19
CA GLN A 108 -4.50 -24.30 -24.15
C GLN A 108 -4.51 -23.59 -22.79
N GLY A 109 -5.41 -22.62 -22.64
CA GLY A 109 -5.72 -21.98 -21.35
C GLY A 109 -6.99 -22.56 -20.73
N PRO A 110 -7.27 -22.33 -19.44
CA PRO A 110 -8.55 -22.68 -18.82
C PRO A 110 -9.78 -22.09 -19.53
N MET A 111 -9.57 -21.06 -20.37
CA MET A 111 -10.56 -20.37 -21.18
C MET A 111 -10.44 -20.72 -22.68
N ALA A 112 -9.70 -21.77 -23.03
CA ALA A 112 -9.55 -22.27 -24.40
C ALA A 112 -10.92 -22.58 -25.01
N GLY A 113 -11.20 -22.04 -26.20
CA GLY A 113 -12.45 -22.31 -26.92
C GLY A 113 -13.69 -21.60 -26.37
N ARG A 114 -13.52 -20.66 -25.44
CA ARG A 114 -14.61 -19.78 -24.97
C ARG A 114 -14.63 -18.49 -25.80
N ASP A 115 -15.81 -18.09 -26.26
CA ASP A 115 -15.96 -16.81 -26.97
C ASP A 115 -15.58 -15.66 -26.02
N PRO A 116 -14.70 -14.72 -26.42
CA PRO A 116 -14.39 -13.53 -25.63
C PRO A 116 -15.63 -12.68 -25.25
N ASN A 117 -16.73 -12.78 -26.01
CA ASN A 117 -17.99 -12.10 -25.75
C ASN A 117 -19.02 -12.99 -25.02
N ASP A 118 -18.64 -14.19 -24.58
CA ASP A 118 -19.53 -15.04 -23.78
C ASP A 118 -19.87 -14.36 -22.44
N ALA A 119 -21.16 -14.12 -22.21
CA ALA A 119 -21.67 -13.53 -20.97
C ALA A 119 -21.42 -14.39 -19.73
N GLY A 120 -20.96 -15.63 -19.90
CA GLY A 120 -20.59 -16.52 -18.82
C GLY A 120 -21.71 -17.50 -18.47
N VAL A 121 -21.52 -18.20 -17.35
CA VAL A 121 -22.56 -19.06 -16.77
C VAL A 121 -23.22 -18.30 -15.62
N ASP A 122 -24.55 -18.19 -15.63
CA ASP A 122 -25.28 -17.59 -14.51
C ASP A 122 -25.23 -18.49 -13.27
N ILE A 123 -24.63 -17.97 -12.20
CA ILE A 123 -24.47 -18.66 -10.91
C ILE A 123 -25.47 -18.18 -9.85
N SER A 124 -26.47 -17.38 -10.22
CA SER A 124 -27.51 -16.87 -9.32
C SER A 124 -28.22 -18.02 -8.56
N GLY A 125 -28.50 -19.13 -9.25
CA GLY A 125 -29.09 -20.33 -8.65
C GLY A 125 -28.18 -21.10 -7.68
N LEU A 126 -26.85 -20.93 -7.76
CA LEU A 126 -25.91 -21.53 -6.80
C LEU A 126 -25.90 -20.75 -5.48
N PHE A 127 -26.02 -19.43 -5.54
CA PHE A 127 -26.02 -18.56 -4.36
C PHE A 127 -27.26 -18.77 -3.49
N SER A 128 -28.42 -19.06 -4.09
CA SER A 128 -29.64 -19.37 -3.32
C SER A 128 -29.52 -20.67 -2.54
N VAL A 129 -28.84 -21.69 -3.10
CA VAL A 129 -28.65 -23.00 -2.46
C VAL A 129 -27.48 -23.00 -1.47
N ALA A 130 -26.35 -22.37 -1.81
CA ALA A 130 -25.14 -22.34 -0.98
C ALA A 130 -25.19 -21.26 0.10
N GLY A 131 -25.75 -20.08 -0.19
CA GLY A 131 -25.88 -18.98 0.77
C GLY A 131 -26.81 -19.32 1.95
N ALA A 132 -27.85 -20.13 1.71
CA ALA A 132 -28.71 -20.66 2.76
C ALA A 132 -27.94 -21.57 3.75
N LYS A 133 -27.01 -22.39 3.25
CA LYS A 133 -26.18 -23.27 4.09
C LYS A 133 -25.13 -22.50 4.90
N TRP A 134 -24.62 -21.39 4.37
CA TRP A 134 -23.65 -20.56 5.09
C TRP A 134 -24.25 -19.86 6.32
N ASN A 135 -25.53 -19.45 6.23
CA ASN A 135 -26.26 -18.91 7.38
C ASN A 135 -26.60 -19.95 8.45
N ALA A 136 -26.64 -21.24 8.07
CA ALA A 136 -26.89 -22.33 9.01
C ALA A 136 -25.61 -22.81 9.74
N LEU A 137 -24.43 -22.32 9.35
CA LEU A 137 -23.13 -22.62 9.95
C LEU A 137 -22.65 -21.52 10.91
N LYS A 138 -23.51 -20.54 11.20
CA LYS A 138 -23.24 -19.42 12.11
C LYS A 138 -23.87 -19.67 13.47
#